data_AF-A0A9P7HYU9-F1
#
_entry.id   AF-A0A9P7HYU9-F1
#
_cell.length_a   1.000
_cell.length_b   1.000
_cell.length_c   1.000
_cell.angle_alpha   90.00
_cell.angle_beta   90.00
_cell.angle_gamma   90.00
#
_symmetry.space_group_name_H-M   'P 1'
#
loop_
_entity.id
_entity.type
_entity.pdbx_description
1 polymer ?
#
loop_
_entity_poly.entity_id
_entity_poly.type
_entity_poly.pdbx_seq_one_letter_code
_entity_poly.pdbx_strand_id
1 'polypeptide(L)'
;MTSLESGTTQGQGNKKEDPWGDLNERVKRLERLEVFSFDELQKLQQGLETIQEALLVLKLNNQVIRQIREHYQCLMTQYRLPALKEIKKGCEDSFLRYCRHSLNIEANIDAHQAQLNALLLLYNTILQYKTIQINKIYAESAHLSTRNMENIASKTKQETSSMHIITFVTLIFLPGTFMASFFQSGILEWPQVNAKAPWRLNKEIFSLFFGLSATITIVTIVVWMIILFMLRRPHSERAKHAS
;
A
#
# COMPACT_ATOMS: atom_id res chain seq x y z
N MET A 1 31.97 4.89 -55.14
CA MET A 1 31.95 6.35 -55.33
C MET A 1 30.67 6.89 -54.71
N THR A 2 30.80 7.46 -53.51
CA THR A 2 30.45 8.86 -53.15
C THR A 2 28.95 9.01 -52.82
N SER A 3 28.52 8.88 -51.56
CA SER A 3 28.64 9.85 -50.42
C SER A 3 27.84 11.14 -50.61
N LEU A 4 26.86 11.34 -49.71
CA LEU A 4 26.45 12.57 -48.99
C LEU A 4 24.97 12.41 -48.57
N GLU A 5 24.65 11.96 -47.35
CA GLU A 5 24.56 12.71 -46.09
C GLU A 5 23.59 13.91 -46.09
N SER A 6 22.55 13.80 -45.24
CA SER A 6 21.83 14.86 -44.51
C SER A 6 20.50 14.23 -44.03
N GLY A 7 20.30 13.83 -42.78
CA GLY A 7 20.61 14.57 -41.56
C GLY A 7 19.30 15.07 -40.93
N THR A 8 18.50 14.18 -40.34
CA THR A 8 17.47 14.55 -39.37
C THR A 8 17.55 13.63 -38.16
N THR A 9 18.50 13.97 -37.29
CA THR A 9 18.52 13.58 -35.89
C THR A 9 17.28 14.16 -35.21
N GLN A 10 16.20 13.38 -35.15
CA GLN A 10 15.09 13.69 -34.27
C GLN A 10 15.59 13.46 -32.84
N GLY A 11 15.86 14.58 -32.16
CA GLY A 11 16.31 14.60 -30.78
C GLY A 11 15.33 13.86 -29.89
N GLN A 12 15.66 12.61 -29.56
CA GLN A 12 15.06 11.86 -28.48
C GLN A 12 15.58 12.48 -27.18
N GLY A 13 14.99 13.63 -26.84
CA GLY A 13 15.17 14.26 -25.54
C GLY A 13 14.83 13.23 -24.48
N ASN A 14 15.84 12.83 -23.71
CA ASN A 14 15.72 12.01 -22.52
C ASN A 14 14.83 12.78 -21.51
N LYS A 15 13.51 12.71 -21.70
CA LYS A 15 12.53 13.05 -20.67
C LYS A 15 12.83 12.09 -19.54
N LYS A 16 13.43 12.60 -18.47
CA LYS A 16 13.36 11.92 -17.17
C LYS A 16 11.88 11.76 -16.88
N GLU A 17 11.33 10.58 -17.16
CA GLU A 17 9.97 10.20 -16.83
C GLU A 17 9.82 10.42 -15.33
N ASP A 18 9.03 11.41 -14.95
CA ASP A 18 8.68 11.69 -13.58
C ASP A 18 7.66 10.63 -13.14
N PRO A 19 8.03 9.64 -12.31
CA PRO A 19 7.13 8.54 -11.99
C PRO A 19 5.86 9.02 -11.27
N TRP A 20 5.97 10.17 -10.59
CA TRP A 20 4.86 10.85 -9.93
C TRP A 20 3.93 11.58 -10.91
N GLY A 21 4.42 12.03 -12.07
CA GLY A 21 3.60 12.70 -13.08
C GLY A 21 2.66 11.73 -13.78
N ASP A 22 3.20 10.60 -14.26
CA ASP A 22 2.39 9.53 -14.86
C ASP A 22 1.39 8.95 -13.86
N LEU A 23 1.85 8.66 -12.63
CA LEU A 23 0.96 8.11 -11.60
C LEU A 23 -0.15 9.10 -11.22
N ASN A 24 0.16 10.39 -11.06
CA ASN A 24 -0.85 11.40 -10.72
C ASN A 24 -1.86 11.59 -11.86
N GLU A 25 -1.42 11.52 -13.12
CA GLU A 25 -2.33 11.50 -14.26
C GLU A 25 -3.22 10.25 -14.28
N ARG A 26 -2.67 9.08 -13.95
CA ARG A 26 -3.43 7.83 -13.83
C ARG A 26 -4.43 7.88 -12.66
N VAL A 27 -4.05 8.44 -11.52
CA VAL A 27 -4.92 8.65 -10.36
C VAL A 27 -6.04 9.65 -10.69
N LYS A 28 -5.74 10.80 -11.31
CA LYS A 28 -6.78 11.74 -11.75
C LYS A 28 -7.74 11.14 -12.77
N ARG A 29 -7.24 10.30 -13.68
CA ARG A 29 -8.09 9.55 -14.61
C ARG A 29 -8.99 8.59 -13.84
N LEU A 30 -8.45 7.84 -12.88
CA LEU A 30 -9.23 6.96 -12.01
C LEU A 30 -10.25 7.71 -11.19
N GLU A 31 -9.92 8.83 -10.56
CA GLU A 31 -10.81 9.60 -9.71
C GLU A 31 -12.00 10.17 -10.51
N ARG A 32 -11.74 10.66 -11.73
CA ARG A 32 -12.81 11.05 -12.66
C ARG A 32 -13.67 9.86 -13.09
N LEU A 33 -13.03 8.73 -13.39
CA LEU A 33 -13.72 7.48 -13.71
C LEU A 33 -14.48 6.94 -12.50
N GLU A 34 -14.04 7.17 -11.28
CA GLU A 34 -14.61 6.67 -10.03
C GLU A 34 -15.84 7.46 -9.61
N VAL A 35 -15.82 8.79 -9.74
CA VAL A 35 -17.02 9.62 -9.50
C VAL A 35 -18.12 9.29 -10.49
N PHE A 36 -17.78 9.15 -11.77
CA PHE A 36 -18.73 8.68 -12.79
C PHE A 36 -19.11 7.21 -12.55
N SER A 37 -18.15 6.38 -12.15
CA SER A 37 -18.38 4.98 -11.85
C SER A 37 -19.22 4.81 -10.60
N PHE A 38 -19.23 5.67 -9.59
CA PHE A 38 -19.95 5.39 -8.34
C PHE A 38 -21.46 5.37 -8.57
N ASP A 39 -22.00 6.39 -9.25
CA ASP A 39 -23.41 6.43 -9.63
C ASP A 39 -23.75 5.29 -10.61
N GLU A 40 -22.86 5.00 -11.57
CA GLU A 40 -23.02 3.86 -12.46
C GLU A 40 -22.93 2.51 -11.71
N LEU A 41 -22.04 2.37 -10.74
CA LEU A 41 -21.82 1.16 -9.93
C LEU A 41 -23.01 0.93 -9.02
N GLN A 42 -23.57 2.01 -8.46
CA GLN A 42 -24.77 1.96 -7.65
C GLN A 42 -25.97 1.53 -8.50
N LYS A 43 -26.16 2.11 -9.69
CA LYS A 43 -27.19 1.66 -10.64
C LYS A 43 -26.96 0.22 -11.08
N LEU A 44 -25.71 -0.17 -11.31
CA LEU A 44 -25.31 -1.52 -11.68
C LEU A 44 -25.63 -2.52 -10.58
N GLN A 45 -25.34 -2.17 -9.33
CA GLN A 45 -25.58 -2.99 -8.15
C GLN A 45 -27.07 -3.14 -7.88
N GLN A 46 -27.84 -2.06 -8.02
CA GLN A 46 -29.30 -2.11 -7.94
C GLN A 46 -29.90 -2.99 -9.06
N GLY A 47 -29.34 -2.92 -10.27
CA GLY A 47 -29.71 -3.81 -11.37
C GLY A 47 -29.39 -5.29 -11.08
N LEU A 48 -28.24 -5.56 -10.46
CA LEU A 48 -27.84 -6.90 -10.04
C LEU A 48 -28.80 -7.46 -8.99
N GLU A 49 -29.14 -6.68 -7.97
CA GLU A 49 -30.12 -7.06 -6.94
C GLU A 49 -31.48 -7.39 -7.56
N THR A 50 -31.94 -6.55 -8.50
CA THR A 50 -33.19 -6.77 -9.24
C THR A 50 -33.17 -8.07 -10.05
N ILE A 51 -32.05 -8.37 -10.73
CA ILE A 51 -31.87 -9.62 -11.49
C ILE A 51 -31.88 -10.83 -10.55
N GLN A 52 -31.21 -10.73 -9.39
CA GLN A 52 -31.19 -11.80 -8.40
C GLN A 52 -32.58 -12.08 -7.83
N GLU A 53 -33.34 -11.03 -7.50
CA GLU A 53 -34.72 -11.14 -7.05
C GLU A 53 -35.61 -11.79 -8.12
N ALA A 54 -35.53 -11.32 -9.36
CA ALA A 54 -36.27 -11.91 -10.48
C ALA A 54 -35.93 -13.39 -10.68
N LEU A 55 -34.65 -13.77 -10.59
CA LEU A 55 -34.22 -15.16 -10.73
C LEU A 55 -34.80 -16.05 -9.62
N LEU A 56 -34.84 -15.55 -8.38
CA LEU A 56 -35.47 -16.24 -7.26
C LEU A 56 -36.96 -16.47 -7.50
N VAL A 57 -37.68 -15.43 -7.96
CA VAL A 57 -39.11 -15.54 -8.31
C VAL A 57 -39.33 -16.53 -9.44
N LEU A 58 -38.53 -16.50 -10.51
CA LEU A 58 -38.62 -17.48 -11.61
C LEU A 58 -38.40 -18.90 -11.11
N LYS A 59 -37.45 -19.10 -10.19
CA LYS A 59 -37.15 -20.42 -9.61
C LYS A 59 -38.31 -20.96 -8.78
N LEU A 60 -38.92 -20.09 -7.97
CA LEU A 60 -40.12 -20.43 -7.19
C LEU A 60 -41.29 -20.76 -8.11
N ASN A 61 -41.52 -19.97 -9.16
CA ASN A 61 -42.60 -20.21 -10.12
C ASN A 61 -42.41 -21.54 -10.87
N ASN A 62 -41.19 -21.86 -11.30
CA ASN A 62 -40.87 -23.15 -11.91
C ASN A 62 -41.21 -24.31 -10.95
N GLN A 63 -40.80 -24.19 -9.68
CA GLN A 63 -41.11 -25.20 -8.67
C GLN A 63 -42.61 -25.39 -8.46
N VAL A 64 -43.40 -24.30 -8.42
CA VAL A 64 -44.86 -24.37 -8.29
C VAL A 64 -45.49 -25.07 -9.49
N ILE A 65 -45.10 -24.69 -10.72
CA ILE A 65 -45.61 -25.33 -11.95
C ILE A 65 -45.30 -26.83 -11.94
N ARG A 66 -44.08 -27.20 -11.53
CA ARG A 66 -43.65 -28.59 -11.42
C ARG A 66 -44.49 -29.36 -10.42
N GLN A 67 -44.71 -28.82 -9.22
CA GLN A 67 -45.53 -29.44 -8.18
C GLN A 67 -46.99 -29.64 -8.64
N ILE A 68 -47.56 -28.64 -9.34
CA ILE A 68 -48.91 -28.75 -9.88
C ILE A 68 -48.97 -29.87 -10.93
N ARG A 69 -47.99 -29.93 -11.84
CA ARG A 69 -47.93 -31.01 -12.84
C ARG A 69 -47.80 -32.38 -12.18
N GLU A 70 -46.89 -32.52 -11.22
CA GLU A 70 -46.69 -33.77 -10.47
C GLU A 70 -47.97 -34.20 -9.74
N HIS A 71 -48.68 -33.26 -9.11
CA HIS A 71 -49.94 -33.53 -8.44
C HIS A 71 -51.00 -34.08 -9.41
N TYR A 72 -51.24 -33.42 -10.55
CA TYR A 72 -52.18 -33.90 -11.55
C TYR A 72 -51.73 -35.22 -12.18
N GLN A 73 -50.42 -35.42 -12.35
CA GLN A 73 -49.87 -36.67 -12.86
C GLN A 73 -50.10 -37.83 -11.88
N CYS A 74 -49.90 -37.64 -10.58
CA CYS A 74 -50.26 -38.60 -9.54
C CYS A 74 -51.76 -38.90 -9.54
N LEU A 75 -52.60 -37.87 -9.67
CA LEU A 75 -54.06 -38.02 -9.70
C LEU A 75 -54.51 -38.87 -10.91
N MET A 76 -53.86 -38.71 -12.06
CA MET A 76 -54.14 -39.49 -13.26
C MET A 76 -53.53 -40.90 -13.24
N THR A 77 -52.37 -41.13 -12.62
CA THR A 77 -51.66 -42.42 -12.71
C THR A 77 -51.88 -43.34 -11.51
N GLN A 78 -51.99 -42.78 -10.31
CA GLN A 78 -51.86 -43.51 -9.04
C GLN A 78 -53.21 -43.80 -8.38
N TYR A 79 -54.21 -42.93 -8.55
CA TYR A 79 -55.53 -43.09 -7.94
C TYR A 79 -56.46 -43.92 -8.85
N ARG A 80 -56.86 -45.11 -8.38
CA ARG A 80 -57.87 -45.97 -9.02
C ARG A 80 -59.24 -45.82 -8.33
N LEU A 81 -59.84 -44.66 -8.46
CA LEU A 81 -61.22 -44.43 -8.02
C LEU A 81 -62.19 -44.73 -9.18
N PRO A 82 -63.21 -45.58 -8.99
CA PRO A 82 -64.13 -45.97 -10.06
C PRO A 82 -64.92 -44.79 -10.65
N ALA A 83 -65.23 -43.77 -9.85
CA ALA A 83 -65.89 -42.53 -10.30
C ALA A 83 -65.00 -41.66 -11.22
N LEU A 84 -63.67 -41.78 -11.13
CA LEU A 84 -62.71 -41.00 -11.91
C LEU A 84 -62.35 -41.65 -13.25
N LYS A 85 -62.80 -42.88 -13.51
CA LYS A 85 -62.40 -43.66 -14.69
C LYS A 85 -62.94 -43.06 -16.00
N GLU A 86 -64.20 -42.64 -16.01
CA GLU A 86 -64.84 -42.00 -17.16
C GLU A 86 -64.28 -40.58 -17.38
N ILE A 87 -64.08 -39.82 -16.30
CA ILE A 87 -63.48 -38.48 -16.34
C ILE A 87 -62.05 -38.54 -16.88
N LYS A 88 -61.26 -39.52 -16.44
CA LYS A 88 -59.88 -39.72 -16.90
C LYS A 88 -59.81 -39.98 -18.40
N LYS A 89 -60.72 -40.80 -18.94
CA LYS A 89 -60.76 -41.14 -20.37
C LYS A 89 -61.15 -39.94 -21.24
N GLY A 90 -62.08 -39.10 -20.77
CA GLY A 90 -62.45 -37.86 -21.45
C GLY A 90 -61.38 -36.76 -21.39
N CYS A 91 -60.62 -36.70 -20.30
CA CYS A 91 -59.59 -35.67 -20.08
C CYS A 91 -58.18 -36.06 -20.55
N GLU A 92 -57.96 -37.27 -21.08
CA GLU A 92 -56.63 -37.80 -21.38
C GLU A 92 -55.84 -36.92 -22.39
N ASP A 93 -56.47 -36.51 -23.50
CA ASP A 93 -55.83 -35.62 -24.49
C ASP A 93 -55.54 -34.24 -23.88
N SER A 94 -56.49 -33.69 -23.12
CA SER A 94 -56.34 -32.39 -22.45
C SER A 94 -55.21 -32.41 -21.41
N PHE A 95 -55.06 -33.52 -20.69
CA PHE A 95 -53.99 -33.72 -19.72
C PHE A 95 -52.62 -33.87 -20.40
N LEU A 96 -52.52 -34.61 -21.50
CA LEU A 96 -51.29 -34.72 -22.28
C LEU A 96 -50.86 -33.37 -22.85
N ARG A 97 -51.81 -32.57 -23.35
CA ARG A 97 -51.55 -31.19 -23.79
C ARG A 97 -51.06 -30.31 -22.64
N TYR A 98 -51.70 -30.38 -21.47
CA TYR A 98 -51.28 -29.65 -20.28
C TYR A 98 -49.86 -30.03 -19.86
N CYS A 99 -49.54 -31.33 -19.75
CA CYS A 99 -48.20 -31.79 -19.40
C CYS A 99 -47.14 -31.32 -20.38
N ARG A 100 -47.42 -31.40 -21.69
CA ARG A 100 -46.50 -30.89 -22.72
C ARG A 100 -46.31 -29.38 -22.62
N HIS A 101 -47.39 -28.64 -22.39
CA HIS A 101 -47.34 -27.19 -22.24
C HIS A 101 -46.55 -26.77 -20.99
N SER A 102 -46.79 -27.43 -19.85
CA SER A 102 -46.03 -27.22 -18.61
C SER A 102 -44.54 -27.51 -18.79
N LEU A 103 -44.17 -28.63 -19.44
CA LEU A 103 -42.77 -28.95 -19.73
C LEU A 103 -42.09 -27.89 -20.62
N ASN A 104 -42.82 -27.39 -21.63
CA ASN A 104 -42.30 -26.32 -22.48
C ASN A 104 -42.11 -25.00 -21.70
N ILE A 105 -43.03 -24.66 -20.79
CA ILE A 105 -42.90 -23.47 -19.94
C ILE A 105 -41.70 -23.61 -19.01
N GLU A 106 -41.52 -24.77 -18.36
CA GLU A 106 -40.37 -25.03 -17.50
C GLU A 106 -39.06 -24.91 -18.27
N ALA A 107 -38.95 -25.54 -19.44
CA ALA A 107 -37.75 -25.44 -20.28
C ALA A 107 -37.49 -23.99 -20.73
N ASN A 108 -38.54 -23.22 -21.01
CA ASN A 108 -38.40 -21.81 -21.35
C ASN A 108 -37.92 -20.99 -20.14
N ILE A 109 -38.45 -21.22 -18.95
CA ILE A 109 -38.00 -20.57 -17.71
C ILE A 109 -36.53 -20.91 -17.44
N ASP A 110 -36.13 -22.17 -17.58
CA ASP A 110 -34.74 -22.61 -17.40
C ASP A 110 -33.79 -21.90 -18.38
N ALA A 111 -34.20 -21.73 -19.64
CA ALA A 111 -33.44 -20.99 -20.63
C ALA A 111 -33.25 -19.51 -20.23
N HIS A 112 -34.31 -18.86 -19.74
CA HIS A 112 -34.23 -17.46 -19.26
C HIS A 112 -33.35 -17.35 -18.01
N GLN A 113 -33.43 -18.32 -17.10
CA GLN A 113 -32.55 -18.37 -15.93
C GLN A 113 -31.08 -18.54 -16.31
N ALA A 114 -30.78 -19.38 -17.31
CA ALA A 114 -29.41 -19.54 -17.82
C ALA A 114 -28.88 -18.23 -18.42
N GLN A 115 -29.71 -17.52 -19.20
CA GLN A 115 -29.35 -16.22 -19.77
C GLN A 115 -29.09 -15.16 -18.69
N LEU A 116 -29.97 -15.05 -17.68
CA LEU A 116 -29.81 -14.11 -16.57
C LEU A 116 -28.56 -14.43 -15.74
N ASN A 117 -28.25 -15.71 -15.51
CA ASN A 117 -27.02 -16.12 -14.81
C ASN A 117 -25.76 -15.76 -15.60
N ALA A 118 -25.78 -15.94 -16.93
CA ALA A 118 -24.64 -15.54 -17.77
C ALA A 118 -24.42 -14.02 -17.72
N LEU A 119 -25.50 -13.24 -17.73
CA LEU A 119 -25.45 -11.79 -17.57
C LEU A 119 -24.89 -11.39 -16.18
N LEU A 120 -25.33 -12.07 -15.11
CA LEU A 120 -24.82 -11.87 -13.75
C LEU A 120 -23.32 -12.16 -13.64
N LEU A 121 -22.84 -13.23 -14.30
CA LEU A 121 -21.40 -13.55 -14.34
C LEU A 121 -20.59 -12.46 -15.05
N LEU A 122 -21.10 -11.94 -16.18
CA LEU A 122 -20.47 -10.84 -16.90
C LEU A 122 -20.40 -9.58 -16.02
N TYR A 123 -21.50 -9.23 -15.35
CA TYR A 123 -21.54 -8.10 -14.43
C TYR A 123 -20.51 -8.22 -13.30
N ASN A 124 -20.47 -9.37 -12.62
CA ASN A 124 -19.48 -9.63 -11.57
C ASN A 124 -18.04 -9.53 -12.11
N THR A 125 -17.79 -9.99 -13.34
CA THR A 125 -16.47 -9.88 -13.97
C THR A 125 -16.06 -8.43 -14.20
N ILE A 126 -16.98 -7.58 -14.66
CA ILE A 126 -16.73 -6.14 -14.87
C ILE A 126 -16.42 -5.44 -13.54
N LEU A 127 -17.20 -5.76 -12.49
CA LEU A 127 -16.97 -5.23 -11.14
C LEU A 127 -15.57 -5.62 -10.63
N GLN A 128 -15.22 -6.90 -10.72
CA GLN A 128 -13.91 -7.41 -10.30
C GLN A 128 -12.76 -6.78 -11.09
N TYR A 129 -12.92 -6.62 -12.41
CA TYR A 129 -11.92 -5.98 -13.26
C TYR A 129 -11.62 -4.53 -12.80
N LYS A 130 -12.66 -3.75 -12.51
CA LYS A 130 -12.50 -2.38 -12.00
C LYS A 130 -11.75 -2.37 -10.65
N THR A 131 -12.14 -3.23 -9.71
CA THR A 131 -11.47 -3.35 -8.40
C THR A 131 -9.99 -3.69 -8.53
N ILE A 132 -9.63 -4.63 -9.41
CA ILE A 132 -8.23 -5.02 -9.64
C ILE A 132 -7.41 -3.84 -10.18
N GLN A 133 -7.96 -3.06 -11.12
CA GLN A 133 -7.26 -1.91 -11.71
C GLN A 133 -6.99 -0.81 -10.69
N ILE A 134 -7.97 -0.54 -9.83
CA ILE A 134 -7.85 0.40 -8.72
C ILE A 134 -6.75 -0.07 -7.77
N ASN A 135 -6.81 -1.33 -7.32
CA ASN A 135 -5.82 -1.91 -6.41
C ASN A 135 -4.40 -1.89 -6.98
N LYS A 136 -4.24 -2.09 -8.30
CA LYS A 136 -2.94 -2.02 -8.96
C LYS A 136 -2.32 -0.62 -8.85
N ILE A 137 -3.10 0.43 -9.09
CA ILE A 137 -2.63 1.82 -9.00
C ILE A 137 -2.29 2.18 -7.54
N TYR A 138 -3.11 1.75 -6.58
CA TYR A 138 -2.80 1.93 -5.17
C TYR A 138 -1.51 1.20 -4.75
N ALA A 139 -1.31 -0.05 -5.17
CA ALA A 139 -0.08 -0.79 -4.89
C ALA A 139 1.16 -0.11 -5.49
N GLU A 140 1.05 0.40 -6.71
CA GLU A 140 2.12 1.15 -7.38
C GLU A 140 2.44 2.47 -6.65
N SER A 141 1.42 3.20 -6.22
CA SER A 141 1.58 4.41 -5.41
C SER A 141 2.26 4.13 -4.07
N ALA A 142 1.89 3.05 -3.38
CA ALA A 142 2.48 2.64 -2.12
C ALA A 142 3.95 2.22 -2.29
N HIS A 143 4.27 1.54 -3.39
CA HIS A 143 5.64 1.15 -3.72
C HIS A 143 6.53 2.36 -4.03
N LEU A 144 6.03 3.34 -4.80
CA LEU A 144 6.74 4.60 -5.06
C LEU A 144 6.93 5.43 -3.78
N SER A 145 5.90 5.50 -2.94
CA SER A 145 5.97 6.18 -1.64
C SER A 145 7.04 5.55 -0.73
N THR A 146 7.05 4.22 -0.62
CA THR A 146 8.06 3.48 0.15
C THR A 146 9.48 3.75 -0.35
N ARG A 147 9.70 3.69 -1.66
CA ARG A 147 11.01 4.01 -2.26
C ARG A 147 11.45 5.43 -1.98
N ASN A 148 10.54 6.40 -2.07
CA ASN A 148 10.85 7.78 -1.74
C ASN A 148 11.20 7.95 -0.25
N MET A 149 10.46 7.27 0.62
CA MET A 149 10.74 7.26 2.06
C MET A 149 12.11 6.66 2.39
N GLU A 150 12.50 5.58 1.70
CA GLU A 150 13.84 4.99 1.81
C GLU A 150 14.93 5.99 1.36
N ASN A 151 14.70 6.70 0.25
CA ASN A 151 15.62 7.73 -0.23
C ASN A 151 15.75 8.87 0.80
N ILE A 152 14.63 9.36 1.34
CA ILE A 152 14.64 10.37 2.41
C ILE A 152 15.40 9.84 3.63
N ALA A 153 15.11 8.64 4.11
CA ALA A 153 15.80 8.05 5.26
C ALA A 153 17.32 7.90 5.02
N SER A 154 17.74 7.54 3.81
CA SER A 154 19.17 7.44 3.46
C SER A 154 19.85 8.82 3.42
N LYS A 155 19.19 9.85 2.88
CA LYS A 155 19.67 11.25 2.93
C LYS A 155 19.74 11.77 4.36
N THR A 156 18.70 11.54 5.16
CA THR A 156 18.66 11.92 6.57
C THR A 156 19.74 11.19 7.37
N LYS A 157 20.04 9.93 7.06
CA LYS A 157 21.17 9.20 7.65
C LYS A 157 22.50 9.90 7.34
N GLN A 158 22.69 10.38 6.10
CA GLN A 158 23.88 11.14 5.73
C GLN A 158 23.94 12.49 6.45
N GLU A 159 22.85 13.24 6.51
CA GLU A 159 22.76 14.51 7.26
C GLU A 159 23.06 14.30 8.76
N THR A 160 22.58 13.20 9.34
CA THR A 160 22.88 12.79 10.72
C THR A 160 24.38 12.49 10.90
N SER A 161 25.02 11.85 9.91
CA SER A 161 26.46 11.61 9.94
C SER A 161 27.26 12.92 9.93
N SER A 162 26.85 13.91 9.14
CA SER A 162 27.48 15.24 9.14
C SER A 162 27.28 15.97 10.47
N MET A 163 26.11 15.86 11.08
CA MET A 163 25.82 16.45 12.40
C MET A 163 26.78 15.92 13.48
N HIS A 164 27.04 14.60 13.50
CA HIS A 164 27.98 14.00 14.45
C HIS A 164 29.43 14.49 14.26
N ILE A 165 29.85 14.76 13.02
CA ILE A 165 31.19 15.29 12.71
C ILE A 165 31.35 16.71 13.29
N ILE A 166 30.34 17.58 13.11
CA ILE A 166 30.38 18.94 13.66
C ILE A 166 30.49 18.90 15.19
N THR A 167 29.67 18.08 15.86
CA THR A 167 29.72 17.91 17.31
C THR A 167 31.10 17.45 17.78
N PHE A 168 31.70 16.47 17.09
CA PHE A 168 33.06 16.00 17.41
C PHE A 168 34.10 17.12 17.32
N VAL A 169 34.05 17.95 16.26
CA VAL A 169 34.96 19.09 16.09
C VAL A 169 34.80 20.09 17.23
N THR A 170 33.58 20.43 17.62
CA THR A 170 33.33 21.36 18.74
C THR A 170 33.84 20.83 20.08
N LEU A 171 33.76 19.51 20.32
CA LEU A 171 34.24 18.88 21.56
C LEU A 171 35.76 18.93 21.74
N ILE A 172 36.51 19.02 20.64
CA ILE A 172 37.97 19.19 20.68
C ILE A 172 38.35 20.65 20.93
N PHE A 173 37.67 21.59 20.26
CA PHE A 173 38.03 23.01 20.34
C PHE A 173 37.54 23.70 21.62
N LEU A 174 36.42 23.26 22.18
CA LEU A 174 35.80 23.93 23.34
C LEU A 174 36.68 23.84 24.61
N PRO A 175 37.26 22.67 24.97
CA PRO A 175 38.21 22.59 26.08
C PRO A 175 39.50 23.37 25.85
N GLY A 176 40.05 23.34 24.62
CA GLY A 176 41.25 24.10 24.28
C GLY A 176 41.04 25.60 24.43
N THR A 177 39.87 26.11 24.02
CA THR A 177 39.50 27.53 24.16
C THR A 177 39.29 27.92 25.63
N PHE A 178 38.67 27.05 26.42
CA PHE A 178 38.52 27.24 27.86
C PHE A 178 39.88 27.34 28.56
N MET A 179 40.81 26.43 28.25
CA MET A 179 42.14 26.45 28.83
C MET A 179 42.94 27.68 28.40
N ALA A 180 42.89 28.07 27.12
CA ALA A 180 43.53 29.31 26.66
C ALA A 180 43.04 30.53 27.45
N SER A 181 41.73 30.62 27.69
CA SER A 181 41.12 31.70 28.49
C SER A 181 41.53 31.61 29.97
N PHE A 182 41.59 30.41 30.54
CA PHE A 182 41.98 30.17 31.92
C PHE A 182 43.43 30.62 32.18
N PHE A 183 44.37 30.28 31.29
CA PHE A 183 45.76 30.74 31.41
C PHE A 183 45.92 32.22 31.10
N GLN A 184 45.11 32.79 30.19
CA GLN A 184 45.06 34.23 29.95
C GLN A 184 44.54 35.03 31.14
N SER A 185 43.64 34.46 31.96
CA SER A 185 43.07 35.12 33.13
C SER A 185 44.08 35.35 34.27
N GLY A 186 45.28 34.76 34.19
CA GLY A 186 46.36 34.97 35.16
C GLY A 186 46.15 34.30 36.52
N ILE A 187 45.25 33.32 36.62
CA ILE A 187 44.86 32.68 37.89
C ILE A 187 45.88 31.65 38.43
N LEU A 188 46.85 31.21 37.61
CA LEU A 188 48.02 30.48 38.11
C LEU A 188 49.10 31.49 38.50
N GLU A 189 49.42 31.55 39.79
CA GLU A 189 50.51 32.36 40.33
C GLU A 189 51.82 31.55 40.20
N TRP A 190 52.72 32.01 39.32
CA TRP A 190 53.94 31.29 38.95
C TRP A 190 55.10 31.61 39.92
N PRO A 191 55.96 30.64 40.26
CA PRO A 191 57.13 30.90 41.09
C PRO A 191 58.09 31.90 40.40
N GLN A 192 58.50 32.93 41.16
CA GLN A 192 59.31 34.07 40.74
C GLN A 192 60.61 33.63 40.02
N VAL A 193 60.65 33.74 38.70
CA VAL A 193 61.88 33.62 37.92
C VAL A 193 62.57 34.99 37.90
N ASN A 194 63.72 35.07 38.57
CA ASN A 194 64.55 36.27 38.68
C ASN A 194 64.74 36.98 37.32
N ALA A 195 64.42 38.27 37.30
CA ALA A 195 64.22 39.13 36.13
C ALA A 195 65.51 39.52 35.34
N LYS A 196 66.46 38.59 35.13
CA LYS A 196 67.65 38.81 34.30
C LYS A 196 68.05 37.56 33.51
N ALA A 197 67.21 37.13 32.56
CA ALA A 197 67.64 36.23 31.49
C ALA A 197 66.78 36.48 30.23
N PRO A 198 67.36 36.35 29.01
CA PRO A 198 66.62 36.53 27.75
C PRO A 198 65.52 35.47 27.64
N TRP A 199 64.39 35.81 27.02
CA TRP A 199 63.20 34.98 26.79
C TRP A 199 63.50 33.48 26.56
N ARG A 200 63.60 32.71 27.64
CA ARG A 200 63.64 31.24 27.58
C ARG A 200 62.22 30.78 27.81
N LEU A 201 61.55 30.37 26.74
CA LEU A 201 60.34 29.55 26.82
C LEU A 201 60.65 28.38 27.76
N ASN A 202 60.11 28.43 28.97
CA ASN A 202 60.36 27.37 29.94
C ASN A 202 59.56 26.15 29.48
N LYS A 203 60.28 25.17 28.92
CA LYS A 203 59.70 23.94 28.36
C LYS A 203 58.81 23.22 29.38
N GLU A 204 59.09 23.41 30.67
CA GLU A 204 58.35 22.82 31.79
C GLU A 204 56.93 23.42 31.95
N ILE A 205 56.78 24.74 31.77
CA ILE A 205 55.47 25.44 31.85
C ILE A 205 54.60 25.09 30.65
N PHE A 206 55.22 25.07 29.46
CA PHE A 206 54.53 24.66 28.24
C PHE A 206 54.10 23.17 28.29
N SER A 207 54.91 22.33 28.94
CA SER A 207 54.58 20.92 29.17
C SER A 207 53.38 20.73 30.10
N LEU A 208 53.28 21.50 31.19
CA LEU A 208 52.13 21.45 32.11
C LEU A 208 50.83 21.95 31.45
N PHE A 209 50.92 23.04 30.68
CA PHE A 209 49.80 23.55 29.88
C PHE A 209 49.27 22.48 28.92
N PHE A 210 50.17 21.88 28.14
CA PHE A 210 49.82 20.87 27.16
C PHE A 210 49.28 19.59 27.84
N GLY A 211 49.88 19.19 28.95
CA GLY A 211 49.43 18.04 29.74
C GLY A 211 48.00 18.21 30.26
N LEU A 212 47.70 19.33 30.92
CA LEU A 212 46.38 19.59 31.51
C LEU A 212 45.29 19.75 30.42
N SER A 213 45.62 20.45 29.34
CA SER A 213 44.73 20.58 28.18
C SER A 213 44.46 19.24 27.49
N ALA A 214 45.49 18.40 27.34
CA ALA A 214 45.34 17.07 26.76
C ALA A 214 44.46 16.18 27.65
N THR A 215 44.64 16.20 28.97
CA THR A 215 43.80 15.41 29.90
C THR A 215 42.32 15.78 29.79
N ILE A 216 41.98 17.08 29.77
CA ILE A 216 40.59 17.52 29.66
C ILE A 216 40.00 17.12 28.31
N THR A 217 40.78 17.24 27.22
CA THR A 217 40.35 16.82 25.87
C THR A 217 40.11 15.30 25.79
N ILE A 218 40.95 14.50 26.44
CA ILE A 218 40.76 13.05 26.53
C ILE A 218 39.48 12.73 27.30
N VAL A 219 39.24 13.41 28.43
CA VAL A 219 38.03 13.19 29.24
C VAL A 219 36.77 13.55 28.44
N THR A 220 36.74 14.66 27.71
CA THR A 220 35.57 15.04 26.90
C THR A 220 35.31 14.07 25.75
N ILE A 221 36.37 13.58 25.09
CA ILE A 221 36.25 12.54 24.05
C ILE A 221 35.73 11.22 24.63
N VAL A 222 36.23 10.79 25.79
CA VAL A 222 35.79 9.55 26.46
C VAL A 222 34.33 9.64 26.88
N VAL A 223 33.90 10.76 27.48
CA VAL A 223 32.50 10.99 27.84
C VAL A 223 31.60 10.94 26.60
N TRP A 224 32.01 11.57 25.49
CA TRP A 224 31.24 11.53 24.26
C TRP A 224 31.20 10.14 23.62
N MET A 225 32.30 9.40 23.62
CA MET A 225 32.35 8.01 23.19
C MET A 225 31.42 7.13 24.02
N ILE A 226 31.35 7.35 25.35
CA ILE A 226 30.40 6.66 26.23
C ILE A 226 28.96 7.03 25.90
N ILE A 227 28.66 8.32 25.68
CA ILE A 227 27.31 8.78 25.31
C ILE A 227 26.91 8.18 23.96
N LEU A 228 27.78 8.22 22.95
CA LEU A 228 27.50 7.59 21.66
C LEU A 228 27.36 6.07 21.78
N PHE A 229 28.17 5.42 22.60
CA PHE A 229 28.06 3.99 22.84
C PHE A 229 26.73 3.64 23.55
N MET A 230 26.29 4.48 24.50
CA MET A 230 25.00 4.33 25.18
C MET A 230 23.82 4.64 24.25
N LEU A 231 23.92 5.64 23.38
CA LEU A 231 22.88 5.99 22.41
C LEU A 231 22.81 5.01 21.23
N ARG A 232 23.95 4.39 20.90
CA ARG A 232 24.09 3.32 19.89
C ARG A 232 23.75 1.95 20.47
N ARG A 233 23.63 1.78 21.79
CA ARG A 233 23.07 0.54 22.34
C ARG A 233 21.63 0.46 21.83
N PRO A 234 21.34 -0.52 20.96
CA PRO A 234 20.06 -0.59 20.31
C PRO A 234 19.00 -0.75 21.38
N HIS A 235 17.88 -0.12 21.14
CA HIS A 235 16.60 -0.30 21.79
C HIS A 235 16.05 -1.73 21.50
N SER A 236 16.89 -2.75 21.70
CA SER A 236 16.67 -4.18 21.49
C SER A 236 15.95 -4.83 22.68
N GLU A 237 15.47 -4.03 23.64
CA GLU A 237 14.69 -4.54 24.77
C GLU A 237 13.18 -4.34 24.61
N ARG A 238 12.70 -3.53 23.65
CA ARG A 238 11.24 -3.42 23.38
C ARG A 238 10.69 -4.51 22.46
N ALA A 239 11.53 -5.37 21.87
CA ALA A 239 11.09 -6.51 21.07
C ALA A 239 10.86 -7.79 21.88
N LYS A 240 11.20 -7.84 23.17
CA LYS A 240 11.04 -9.03 24.03
C LYS A 240 9.81 -9.01 24.95
N HIS A 241 9.06 -7.91 24.98
CA HIS A 241 7.84 -7.78 25.79
C HIS A 241 6.54 -7.78 24.95
N ALA A 242 6.63 -8.16 23.68
CA ALA A 242 5.48 -8.25 22.77
C ALA A 242 5.33 -9.64 22.11
N SER A 243 5.94 -10.69 22.69
CA SER A 243 5.61 -12.09 22.39
C SER A 243 4.88 -12.72 23.57
#